data_AF-A0A5A9PI34-F1
#
_entry.id   AF-A0A5A9PI34-F1
#
_cell.length_a   1.000
_cell.length_b   1.000
_cell.length_c   1.000
_cell.angle_alpha   90.00
_cell.angle_beta   90.00
_cell.angle_gamma   90.00
#
_symmetry.space_group_name_H-M   'P 1'
#
loop_
_entity.id
_entity.type
_entity.pdbx_description
1 polymer ?
#
loop_
_entity_poly.entity_id
_entity_poly.type
_entity_poly.pdbx_seq_one_letter_code
_entity_poly.pdbx_strand_id
1 'polypeptide(L)'
;MRHTELSPELVEEGLIRTCAGATGKENRLCYYLGASSDAAAKVTGEVSRPLSAHVPVHKICQRLQRRDGQICELRYEHPVLDWSRDALSKMRVLELKRVLASWGEECRACLEKSEFIDLIQEVAPKHSTVQHRTHAEEF
;
A
#
# COMPACT_ATOMS: atom_id res chain seq x y z
N MET A 1 17.72 -26.27 -17.31
CA MET A 1 17.02 -25.29 -16.43
C MET A 1 17.01 -25.88 -15.03
N ARG A 2 17.55 -25.18 -14.02
CA ARG A 2 17.38 -25.62 -12.63
C ARG A 2 16.02 -25.12 -12.18
N HIS A 3 15.10 -26.05 -11.91
CA HIS A 3 13.88 -25.70 -11.20
C HIS A 3 14.28 -25.50 -9.74
N THR A 4 14.26 -24.24 -9.29
CA THR A 4 14.36 -23.96 -7.86
C THR A 4 13.01 -24.31 -7.26
N GLU A 5 12.96 -25.38 -6.47
CA GLU A 5 11.74 -25.73 -5.73
C GLU A 5 11.45 -24.61 -4.70
N LEU A 6 10.20 -24.16 -4.66
CA LEU A 6 9.77 -23.14 -3.72
C LEU A 6 9.73 -23.75 -2.31
N SER A 7 10.75 -23.49 -1.50
CA SER A 7 10.83 -23.97 -0.12
C SER A 7 10.33 -22.91 0.88
N PRO A 8 9.87 -23.30 2.09
CA PRO A 8 9.46 -22.34 3.11
C PRO A 8 10.56 -21.33 3.46
N GLU A 9 11.83 -21.76 3.46
CA GLU A 9 12.98 -20.91 3.78
C GLU A 9 13.20 -19.85 2.70
N LEU A 10 13.12 -20.24 1.42
CA LEU A 10 13.24 -19.31 0.29
C LEU A 10 12.10 -18.29 0.27
N VAL A 11 10.88 -18.73 0.61
CA VAL A 11 9.73 -17.82 0.71
C VAL A 11 9.91 -16.85 1.88
N GLU A 12 10.36 -17.33 3.04
CA GLU A 12 10.58 -16.49 4.21
C GLU A 12 11.69 -15.45 3.96
N GLU A 13 12.80 -15.85 3.33
CA GLU A 13 13.85 -14.93 2.92
C GLU A 13 13.32 -13.87 1.95
N GLY A 14 12.55 -14.29 0.93
CA GLY A 14 11.91 -13.39 -0.01
C GLY A 14 10.95 -12.40 0.67
N LEU A 15 10.17 -12.87 1.65
CA LEU A 15 9.25 -12.04 2.42
C LEU A 15 9.99 -10.99 3.24
N ILE A 16 11.04 -11.38 3.96
CA ILE A 16 11.87 -10.46 4.76
C ILE A 16 12.54 -9.42 3.84
N ARG A 17 13.07 -9.85 2.69
CA ARG A 17 13.70 -8.95 1.73
C ARG A 17 12.72 -7.91 1.18
N THR A 18 11.50 -8.33 0.85
CA THR A 18 10.43 -7.43 0.39
C THR A 18 10.02 -6.47 1.50
N CYS A 19 9.85 -6.96 2.72
CA CYS A 19 9.47 -6.15 3.87
C CYS A 19 10.52 -5.12 4.29
N ALA A 20 11.81 -5.36 4.01
CA ALA A 20 12.87 -4.40 4.30
C ALA A 20 12.74 -3.09 3.50
N GLY A 21 12.10 -3.12 2.32
CA GLY A 21 11.82 -1.93 1.50
C GLY A 21 10.40 -1.39 1.65
N ALA A 22 9.54 -2.07 2.43
CA ALA A 22 8.14 -1.72 2.55
C ALA A 22 7.96 -0.42 3.35
N THR A 23 7.01 0.42 2.93
CA THR A 23 6.66 1.66 3.63
C THR A 23 5.16 1.75 3.84
N GLY A 24 4.71 2.69 4.68
CA GLY A 24 3.28 2.94 4.91
C GLY A 24 2.51 1.69 5.37
N LYS A 25 1.50 1.27 4.59
CA LYS A 25 0.60 0.17 4.93
C LYS A 25 1.23 -1.21 4.74
N GLU A 26 2.12 -1.34 3.76
CA GLU A 26 2.88 -2.57 3.55
C GLU A 26 3.84 -2.82 4.71
N ASN A 27 4.50 -1.76 5.22
CA ASN A 27 5.33 -1.90 6.42
C ASN A 27 4.51 -2.38 7.63
N ARG A 28 3.30 -1.85 7.79
CA ARG A 28 2.39 -2.28 8.86
C ARG A 28 1.89 -3.71 8.68
N LEU A 29 1.66 -4.15 7.44
CA LEU A 29 1.38 -5.55 7.13
C LEU A 29 2.58 -6.43 7.49
N CYS A 30 3.80 -6.05 7.09
CA CYS A 30 5.04 -6.75 7.41
C CYS A 30 5.25 -6.92 8.92
N TYR A 31 4.91 -5.91 9.71
CA TYR A 31 4.89 -5.99 11.16
C TYR A 31 3.95 -7.09 11.67
N TYR A 32 2.70 -7.13 11.19
CA TYR A 32 1.74 -8.18 11.58
C TYR A 32 2.15 -9.57 11.11
N LEU A 33 2.84 -9.67 9.97
CA LEU A 33 3.37 -10.93 9.44
C LEU A 33 4.65 -11.40 10.15
N GLY A 34 5.22 -10.60 11.07
CA GLY A 34 6.47 -10.96 11.75
C GLY A 34 7.71 -10.86 10.86
N ALA A 35 7.62 -10.13 9.75
CA ALA A 35 8.66 -10.00 8.72
C ALA A 35 9.43 -8.67 8.81
N SER A 36 9.09 -7.79 9.76
CA SER A 36 9.85 -6.58 10.07
C SER A 36 10.86 -6.84 11.19
N SER A 37 11.93 -6.04 11.23
CA SER A 37 13.02 -6.18 12.21
C SER A 37 12.59 -5.91 13.67
N ASP A 38 11.50 -5.18 13.85
CA ASP A 38 10.90 -4.82 15.13
C ASP A 38 9.75 -5.77 15.57
N ALA A 39 9.39 -6.75 14.75
CA ALA A 39 8.32 -7.68 15.09
C ALA A 39 8.76 -8.70 16.16
N ALA A 40 8.00 -8.76 17.26
CA ALA A 40 8.32 -9.61 18.42
C ALA A 40 8.07 -11.11 18.19
N ALA A 41 7.25 -11.49 17.20
CA ALA A 41 6.89 -12.88 16.92
C ALA A 41 7.17 -13.23 15.45
N LYS A 42 7.99 -14.27 15.21
CA LYS A 42 8.20 -14.83 13.87
C LYS A 42 7.00 -15.65 13.42
N VAL A 43 5.97 -14.97 12.93
CA VAL A 43 4.75 -15.59 12.39
C VAL A 43 4.81 -15.75 10.87
N THR A 44 5.99 -15.50 10.29
CA THR A 44 6.35 -15.70 8.88
C THR A 44 5.99 -17.09 8.37
N GLY A 45 6.05 -18.11 9.24
CA GLY A 45 5.65 -19.50 8.95
C GLY A 45 4.19 -19.68 8.52
N GLU A 46 3.28 -18.79 8.93
CA GLU A 46 1.87 -18.79 8.52
C GLU A 46 1.68 -18.34 7.07
N VAL A 47 2.70 -17.70 6.48
CA VAL A 47 2.75 -17.32 5.08
C VAL A 47 3.66 -18.26 4.31
N SER A 48 4.87 -18.51 4.81
CA SER A 48 5.91 -19.20 4.04
C SER A 48 5.55 -20.66 3.73
N ARG A 49 5.02 -21.40 4.71
CA ARG A 49 4.62 -22.81 4.53
C ARG A 49 3.44 -23.01 3.57
N PRO A 50 2.29 -22.30 3.72
CA PRO A 50 1.21 -22.47 2.76
C PRO A 50 1.59 -21.93 1.37
N LEU A 51 2.38 -20.87 1.28
CA LEU A 51 2.80 -20.33 -0.01
C LEU A 51 3.76 -21.27 -0.75
N SER A 52 4.73 -21.89 -0.05
CA SER A 52 5.59 -22.93 -0.63
C SER A 52 4.79 -24.16 -1.07
N ALA A 53 3.67 -24.45 -0.39
CA ALA A 53 2.71 -25.48 -0.76
C ALA A 53 1.69 -25.03 -1.84
N HIS A 54 1.91 -23.89 -2.49
CA HIS A 54 1.07 -23.36 -3.57
C HIS A 54 -0.39 -23.09 -3.16
N VAL A 55 -0.62 -22.82 -1.87
CA VAL A 55 -1.93 -22.38 -1.39
C VAL A 55 -2.21 -20.97 -1.93
N PRO A 56 -3.39 -20.72 -2.52
CA PRO A 56 -3.73 -19.40 -3.04
C PRO A 56 -3.66 -18.31 -1.96
N VAL A 57 -3.10 -17.15 -2.32
CA VAL A 57 -2.88 -16.00 -1.40
C VAL A 57 -4.15 -15.60 -0.66
N HIS A 58 -5.30 -15.55 -1.34
CA HIS A 58 -6.57 -15.19 -0.70
C HIS A 58 -6.97 -16.14 0.44
N LYS A 59 -6.62 -17.43 0.36
CA LYS A 59 -6.84 -18.41 1.45
C LYS A 59 -5.88 -18.21 2.61
N ILE A 60 -4.65 -17.81 2.31
CA ILE A 60 -3.66 -17.45 3.34
C ILE A 60 -4.17 -16.23 4.11
N CYS A 61 -4.61 -15.17 3.43
CA CYS A 61 -5.21 -13.99 4.05
C CYS A 61 -6.45 -14.32 4.90
N GLN A 62 -7.34 -15.20 4.44
CA GLN A 62 -8.49 -15.66 5.24
C GLN A 62 -8.08 -16.37 6.54
N ARG A 63 -6.97 -17.12 6.52
CA ARG A 63 -6.43 -17.77 7.73
C ARG A 63 -5.81 -16.74 8.67
N LEU A 64 -5.02 -15.81 8.13
CA LEU A 64 -4.41 -14.72 8.89
C LEU A 64 -5.46 -13.84 9.57
N GLN A 65 -6.56 -13.53 8.88
CA GLN A 65 -7.69 -12.75 9.42
C GLN A 65 -8.27 -13.37 10.70
N ARG A 66 -8.36 -14.70 10.78
CA ARG A 66 -8.89 -15.38 11.98
C ARG A 66 -7.97 -15.25 13.17
N ARG A 67 -6.67 -15.02 12.93
CA ARG A 67 -5.64 -14.86 13.95
C ARG A 67 -5.51 -13.41 14.39
N ASP A 68 -5.50 -12.49 13.42
CA ASP A 68 -5.44 -11.06 13.63
C ASP A 68 -6.35 -10.33 12.63
N GLY A 69 -7.46 -9.81 13.12
CA GLY A 69 -8.42 -9.06 12.31
C GLY A 69 -7.86 -7.74 11.78
N GLN A 70 -6.85 -7.16 12.44
CA GLN A 70 -6.26 -5.88 12.05
C GLN A 70 -5.55 -5.96 10.69
N ILE A 71 -5.10 -7.16 10.29
CA ILE A 71 -4.52 -7.41 8.96
C ILE A 71 -5.53 -7.05 7.86
N CYS A 72 -6.80 -7.39 8.03
CA CYS A 72 -7.85 -7.10 7.05
C CYS A 72 -8.46 -5.70 7.17
N GLU A 73 -8.14 -4.98 8.25
CA GLU A 73 -8.51 -3.56 8.41
C GLU A 73 -7.54 -2.64 7.68
N LEU A 74 -6.35 -3.13 7.29
CA LEU A 74 -5.42 -2.40 6.44
C LEU A 74 -6.06 -2.18 5.06
N ARG A 75 -6.50 -0.95 4.83
CA ARG A 75 -7.01 -0.50 3.54
C ARG A 75 -6.11 0.58 3.03
N TYR A 76 -5.68 0.53 1.77
CA TYR A 76 -5.10 1.70 1.11
C TYR A 76 -6.07 2.89 1.21
N GLU A 77 -5.52 4.10 1.31
CA GLU A 77 -6.39 5.27 1.24
C GLU A 77 -6.95 5.23 -0.16
N HIS A 78 -8.28 5.25 -0.29
CA HIS A 78 -8.90 5.29 -1.60
C HIS A 78 -8.26 6.47 -2.34
N PRO A 79 -7.61 6.22 -3.49
CA PRO A 79 -7.26 7.33 -4.37
C PRO A 79 -8.55 8.12 -4.57
N VAL A 80 -8.51 9.44 -4.39
CA VAL A 80 -9.62 10.28 -4.82
C VAL A 80 -9.67 10.11 -6.34
N LEU A 81 -10.54 9.22 -6.82
CA LEU A 81 -10.68 8.88 -8.23
C LEU A 81 -11.24 10.05 -9.05
N ASP A 82 -11.84 11.01 -8.36
CA ASP A 82 -12.44 12.20 -8.95
C ASP A 82 -11.72 13.48 -8.51
N TRP A 83 -10.82 13.96 -9.37
CA TRP A 83 -10.17 15.27 -9.26
C TRP A 83 -11.04 16.40 -9.83
N SER A 84 -12.36 16.20 -9.98
CA SER A 84 -13.29 17.27 -10.35
C SER A 84 -13.27 18.39 -9.32
N ARG A 85 -13.49 19.61 -9.81
CA ARG A 85 -13.60 20.80 -8.97
C ARG A 85 -14.71 20.65 -7.94
N ASP A 86 -15.81 19.97 -8.30
CA ASP A 86 -16.94 19.72 -7.41
C ASP A 86 -16.58 18.78 -6.26
N ALA A 87 -15.82 17.70 -6.51
CA ALA A 87 -15.34 16.80 -5.46
C ALA A 87 -14.36 17.52 -4.53
N LEU A 88 -13.39 18.23 -5.11
CA LEU A 88 -12.36 18.97 -4.37
C LEU A 88 -12.94 20.13 -3.54
N SER A 89 -14.02 20.76 -4.03
CA SER A 89 -14.73 21.81 -3.29
C SER A 89 -15.39 21.29 -2.00
N LYS A 90 -15.69 19.98 -1.90
CA LYS A 90 -16.28 19.36 -0.71
C LYS A 90 -15.24 18.97 0.35
N MET A 91 -13.96 18.85 -0.04
CA MET A 91 -12.86 18.51 0.85
C MET A 91 -12.45 19.71 1.72
N ARG A 92 -11.88 19.47 2.90
CA ARG A 92 -11.28 20.52 3.73
C ARG A 92 -9.91 20.91 3.17
N VAL A 93 -9.46 22.13 3.43
CA VAL A 93 -8.11 22.61 3.02
C VAL A 93 -7.00 21.67 3.51
N LEU A 94 -7.14 21.09 4.71
CA LEU A 94 -6.18 20.12 5.23
C LEU A 94 -6.11 18.84 4.39
N GLU A 95 -7.23 18.39 3.85
CA GLU A 95 -7.28 17.19 3.00
C GLU A 95 -6.68 17.49 1.61
N LEU A 96 -6.95 18.67 1.05
CA LEU A 96 -6.30 19.15 -0.18
C LEU A 96 -4.77 19.23 -0.03
N LYS A 97 -4.29 19.72 1.13
CA LYS A 97 -2.86 19.75 1.44
C LYS A 97 -2.25 18.33 1.56
N ARG A 98 -2.99 17.38 2.13
CA ARG A 98 -2.56 15.97 2.20
C ARG A 98 -2.45 15.33 0.83
N VAL A 99 -3.37 15.64 -0.08
CA VAL A 99 -3.30 15.18 -1.48
C VAL A 99 -2.00 15.65 -2.13
N LEU A 100 -1.71 16.96 -2.08
CA LEU A 100 -0.47 17.51 -2.65
C LEU A 100 0.76 16.87 -2.01
N ALA A 101 0.80 16.78 -0.68
CA ALA A 101 1.90 16.15 0.04
C ALA A 101 2.10 14.67 -0.33
N SER A 102 1.03 13.92 -0.60
CA SER A 102 1.11 12.52 -1.04
C SER A 102 1.77 12.36 -2.41
N TRP A 103 1.76 13.42 -3.23
CA TRP A 103 2.44 13.49 -4.52
C TRP A 103 3.82 14.15 -4.43
N GLY A 104 4.25 14.57 -3.25
CA GLY A 104 5.47 15.38 -3.07
C GLY A 104 5.33 16.81 -3.58
N GLU A 105 4.11 17.25 -3.86
CA GLU A 105 3.79 18.62 -4.30
C GLU A 105 3.52 19.50 -3.07
N GLU A 106 3.93 20.77 -3.14
CA GLU A 106 3.70 21.73 -2.07
C GLU A 106 3.24 23.06 -2.66
N CYS A 107 2.06 23.53 -2.29
CA CYS A 107 1.65 24.88 -2.66
C CYS A 107 2.19 25.91 -1.67
N ARG A 108 3.25 26.62 -2.05
CA ARG A 108 3.87 27.68 -1.23
C ARG A 108 3.15 29.03 -1.31
N ALA A 109 2.40 29.26 -2.38
CA ALA A 109 1.73 30.53 -2.65
C ALA A 109 0.20 30.50 -2.49
N CYS A 110 -0.41 29.33 -2.22
CA CYS A 110 -1.86 29.22 -2.06
C CYS A 110 -2.32 29.81 -0.73
N LEU A 111 -3.20 30.81 -0.79
CA LEU A 111 -3.85 31.45 0.35
C LEU A 111 -5.31 31.00 0.47
N GLU A 112 -5.98 30.82 -0.66
CA GLU A 112 -7.38 30.44 -0.75
C GLU A 112 -7.56 28.97 -1.11
N LYS A 113 -8.72 28.40 -0.74
CA LYS A 113 -9.07 27.01 -1.02
C LYS A 113 -9.08 26.71 -2.53
N SER A 114 -9.57 27.65 -3.34
CA SER A 114 -9.60 27.55 -4.81
C SER A 114 -8.21 27.33 -5.40
N GLU A 115 -7.18 28.01 -4.90
CA GLU A 115 -5.81 27.89 -5.40
C GLU A 115 -5.24 26.49 -5.17
N PHE A 116 -5.57 25.86 -4.02
CA PHE A 116 -5.22 24.45 -3.79
C PHE A 116 -5.95 23.51 -4.76
N ILE A 117 -7.21 23.80 -5.08
CA ILE A 117 -8.00 23.00 -6.02
C ILE A 117 -7.41 23.12 -7.43
N ASP A 118 -7.12 24.33 -7.87
CA ASP A 118 -6.59 24.60 -9.21
C ASP A 118 -5.22 23.93 -9.40
N LEU A 119 -4.33 24.00 -8.38
CA LEU A 119 -3.05 23.29 -8.40
C LEU A 119 -3.26 21.78 -8.49
N ILE A 120 -4.17 21.20 -7.68
CA ILE A 120 -4.47 19.77 -7.71
C ILE A 120 -4.94 19.36 -9.10
N GLN A 121 -5.81 20.14 -9.75
CA GLN A 121 -6.28 19.83 -11.11
C GLN A 121 -5.15 19.90 -12.15
N GLU A 122 -4.19 20.81 -11.98
CA GLU A 122 -3.02 20.93 -12.86
C GLU A 122 -2.06 19.74 -12.71
N VAL A 123 -1.80 19.29 -11.48
CA VAL A 123 -0.82 18.23 -11.21
C VAL A 123 -1.42 16.82 -11.26
N ALA A 124 -2.73 16.67 -11.02
CA ALA A 124 -3.40 15.37 -10.99
C ALA A 124 -3.14 14.49 -12.22
N PRO A 125 -3.16 14.98 -13.48
CA PRO A 125 -2.85 14.15 -14.66
C PRO A 125 -1.43 13.58 -14.67
N LYS A 126 -0.46 14.26 -14.04
CA LYS A 126 0.93 13.80 -13.93
C LYS A 126 1.05 12.63 -12.95
N HIS A 127 0.23 12.63 -11.91
CA HIS A 127 0.26 11.65 -10.82
C HIS A 127 -0.75 10.51 -10.99
N SER A 128 -1.83 10.72 -11.76
CA SER A 128 -2.85 9.68 -12.05
C SER A 128 -2.29 8.54 -12.90
N THR A 129 -1.35 8.83 -13.81
CA THR A 129 -0.68 7.80 -14.63
C THR A 129 0.28 6.93 -13.84
N VAL A 130 0.81 7.44 -12.71
CA VAL A 130 1.70 6.69 -11.81
C VAL A 130 0.90 5.76 -10.91
N GLN A 131 -0.29 6.17 -10.44
CA GLN A 131 -1.18 5.33 -9.63
C GLN A 131 -1.80 4.15 -10.41
N HIS A 132 -1.95 4.27 -11.73
CA HIS A 132 -2.38 3.15 -12.58
C HIS A 132 -1.27 2.13 -12.82
N ARG A 133 0.00 2.54 -12.87
CA ARG A 133 1.11 1.60 -13.10
C ARG A 133 1.36 0.65 -11.93
N THR A 134 1.04 1.07 -10.70
CA THR A 134 1.14 0.20 -9.52
C THR A 134 0.00 -0.81 -9.39
N HIS A 135 -1.09 -0.67 -10.16
CA HIS A 135 -2.25 -1.56 -10.12
C HIS A 135 -2.53 -2.30 -11.44
N ALA A 136 -1.83 -1.98 -12.53
CA ALA A 136 -2.09 -2.58 -13.85
C ALA A 136 -1.22 -3.82 -14.15
N GLU A 137 -0.30 -4.23 -13.27
CA GLU A 137 0.50 -5.46 -13.44
C GLU A 137 -0.01 -6.66 -12.58
N GLU A 138 -1.24 -6.61 -12.07
CA GLU A 138 -1.87 -7.75 -11.36
C GLU A 138 -3.23 -8.20 -11.92
N PHE A 139 -3.33 -8.27 -13.25
CA PHE A 139 -4.29 -9.16 -13.92
C PHE A 139 -3.62 -9.93 -15.07
#